data_AF-A0A3M1ICT3-F1
#
_entry.id   AF-A0A3M1ICT3-F1
#
_cell.length_a   1.000
_cell.length_b   1.000
_cell.length_c   1.000
_cell.angle_alpha   90.00
_cell.angle_beta   90.00
_cell.angle_gamma   90.00
#
_symmetry.space_group_name_H-M   'P 1'
#
loop_
_entity.id
_entity.type
_entity.pdbx_description
1 polymer ?
#
loop_
_entity_poly.entity_id
_entity_poly.type
_entity_poly.pdbx_seq_one_letter_code
_entity_poly.pdbx_strand_id
1 'polypeptide(L)' 'MASLGLPDDAPARLSARLAEVLHQRLEVPPDRLFLLFHDQPRSHWGWNGRTFG' A
#
# COMPACT_ATOMS: atom_id res chain seq x y z
N MET A 1 -15.57 -0.96 -8.33
CA MET A 1 -15.52 -0.95 -6.85
C MET A 1 -14.20 -1.54 -6.46
N ALA A 2 -13.18 -0.68 -6.31
CA ALA A 2 -11.93 -1.07 -5.71
C ALA A 2 -12.08 -0.92 -4.19
N SER A 3 -11.83 -1.99 -3.44
CA SER A 3 -12.16 -2.22 -2.02
C SER A 3 -11.60 -1.18 -1.04
N LEU A 4 -10.61 -0.37 -1.44
CA LEU A 4 -10.12 0.74 -0.61
C LEU A 4 -10.79 2.10 -0.87
N GLY A 5 -11.54 2.26 -1.97
CA GLY A 5 -12.16 3.54 -2.33
C GLY A 5 -11.17 4.70 -2.52
N LEU A 6 -9.91 4.38 -2.80
CA LEU A 6 -8.86 5.37 -2.99
C LEU A 6 -8.93 6.00 -4.39
N PRO A 7 -8.53 7.27 -4.54
CA PRO A 7 -8.36 7.89 -5.85
C PRO A 7 -7.32 7.15 -6.70
N ASP A 8 -7.44 7.23 -8.02
CA ASP A 8 -6.54 6.55 -8.97
C ASP A 8 -5.07 6.99 -8.83
N ASP A 9 -4.81 8.18 -8.28
CA ASP A 9 -3.46 8.72 -8.05
C ASP A 9 -2.82 8.22 -6.73
N ALA A 10 -3.57 7.48 -5.90
CA ALA A 10 -3.10 7.04 -4.59
C ALA A 10 -1.83 6.16 -4.65
N PRO A 11 -1.67 5.20 -5.58
CA PRO A 11 -0.44 4.41 -5.69
C PRO A 11 0.80 5.27 -5.91
N ALA A 12 0.72 6.29 -6.76
CA ALA A 12 1.85 7.19 -7.03
C ALA A 12 2.22 8.02 -5.79
N ARG A 13 1.21 8.62 -5.14
CA ARG A 13 1.42 9.43 -3.92
C ARG A 13 1.98 8.59 -2.76
N LEU A 14 1.44 7.39 -2.56
CA LEU A 14 1.91 6.47 -1.53
C LEU A 14 3.34 5.99 -1.82
N SER A 15 3.66 5.68 -3.08
CA SER A 15 5.01 5.27 -3.47
C SER A 15 6.05 6.33 -3.13
N ALA A 16 5.79 7.60 -3.49
CA ALA A 16 6.69 8.71 -3.20
C ALA A 16 6.92 8.88 -1.69
N ARG A 17 5.84 8.85 -0.89
CA ARG A 17 5.92 9.05 0.57
C ARG A 17 6.59 7.87 1.28
N LEU A 18 6.32 6.64 0.86
CA LEU A 18 6.96 5.46 1.43
C LEU A 18 8.46 5.44 1.11
N ALA A 19 8.85 5.73 -0.13
CA ALA A 19 10.26 5.82 -0.51
C ALA A 19 11.00 6.90 0.30
N GLU A 20 10.39 8.07 0.47
CA GLU A 20 10.95 9.15 1.30
C GLU A 20 11.16 8.73 2.76
N VAL A 21 10.14 8.14 3.39
CA VAL A 21 10.23 7.71 4.80
C VAL A 21 11.28 6.61 4.98
N LEU A 22 11.32 5.62 4.08
CA LEU A 22 12.27 4.52 4.14
C LEU A 22 13.70 5.01 3.92
N HIS A 23 13.90 5.98 3.01
CA HIS A 23 15.19 6.61 2.82
C HIS A 23 15.64 7.37 4.07
N GLN A 24 14.76 8.21 4.64
CA GLN A 24 15.09 9.04 5.81
C GLN A 24 15.35 8.24 7.09
N ARG A 25 14.64 7.12 7.27
CA ARG A 25 14.67 6.37 8.54
C ARG A 25 15.59 5.17 8.52
N LEU A 26 15.77 4.56 7.35
CA LEU A 26 16.48 3.29 7.19
C LEU A 26 17.58 3.35 6.14
N GLU A 27 17.83 4.53 5.56
CA GLU A 27 18.84 4.77 4.51
C GLU A 27 18.66 3.87 3.28
N VAL A 28 17.44 3.38 3.03
CA VAL A 28 17.13 2.57 1.85
C VAL A 28 17.03 3.47 0.63
N PRO A 29 17.85 3.26 -0.42
CA PRO A 29 17.75 4.02 -1.66
C PRO A 29 16.41 3.78 -2.38
N PRO A 30 15.71 4.83 -2.88
CA PRO A 30 14.42 4.69 -3.56
C PRO A 30 14.43 3.77 -4.79
N ASP A 31 15.54 3.73 -5.53
CA ASP A 31 15.74 2.88 -6.71
C ASP A 31 15.83 1.38 -6.39
N ARG A 32 15.88 1.02 -5.10
CA ARG A 32 15.84 -0.37 -4.61
C ARG A 32 14.46 -0.80 -4.11
N LEU A 33 13.46 0.06 -4.19
CA LEU A 33 12.12 -0.21 -3.69
C LEU A 33 11.15 -0.56 -4.82
N PHE A 34 10.53 -1.74 -4.72
CA PHE A 34 9.38 -2.13 -5.54
C PHE A 34 8.16 -2.25 -4.64
N LEU A 35 7.08 -1.55 -5.01
CA LEU A 35 5.83 -1.55 -4.26
C LEU A 35 4.72 -2.09 -5.16
N LEU A 36 4.09 -3.18 -4.72
CA LEU A 36 2.92 -3.75 -5.38
C LEU A 36 1.67 -3.34 -4.61
N PHE A 37 0.73 -2.70 -5.31
CA PHE A 37 -0.55 -2.31 -4.75
C PHE A 37 -1.59 -3.37 -5.11
N HIS A 38 -2.23 -3.94 -4.10
CA HIS A 38 -3.28 -4.93 -4.27
C HIS A 38 -4.58 -4.39 -3.72
N ASP A 39 -5.58 -4.31 -4.57
CA ASP A 39 -6.94 -4.05 -4.16
C ASP A 39 -7.70 -5.37 -4.01
N GLN A 40 -7.91 -5.79 -2.76
CA GLN A 40 -8.53 -7.07 -2.43
C GLN A 40 -9.95 -6.87 -1.90
N PRO A 41 -10.95 -7.63 -2.38
CA PRO A 41 -12.29 -7.62 -1.81
C PRO A 41 -12.27 -7.81 -0.29
N ARG A 42 -13.12 -7.08 0.45
CA ARG A 42 -13.16 -7.14 1.92
C ARG A 42 -13.37 -8.55 2.48
N SER A 43 -14.17 -9.38 1.79
CA SER A 43 -14.41 -10.78 2.15
C SER A 43 -13.17 -11.66 2.00
N HIS A 44 -12.18 -11.25 1.21
CA HIS A 44 -10.91 -11.97 1.03
C HIS A 44 -9.83 -11.51 2.03
N TRP A 45 -10.12 -10.47 2.82
CA TRP A 45 -9.20 -9.98 3.84
C TRP A 45 -9.58 -10.52 5.21
N GLY A 46 -8.81 -11.50 5.69
CA GLY A 46 -8.94 -12.07 7.03
C GLY A 46 -8.15 -11.27 8.08
N TRP A 47 -8.76 -11.03 9.24
CA TRP A 47 -8.11 -10.46 10.41
C TRP A 47 -8.83 -10.88 11.70
N ASN A 48 -8.06 -11.28 12.73
CA ASN A 48 -8.56 -11.64 14.06
C ASN A 48 -9.71 -12.67 14.05
N GLY A 49 -9.55 -13.75 13.27
CA GLY A 49 -10.55 -14.82 13.16
C GLY A 49 -11.82 -14.45 12.40
N ARG A 50 -11.84 -13.30 11.70
CA ARG A 50 -12.98 -12.82 10.90
C ARG A 50 -12.49 -12.30 9.54
N THR A 51 -13.43 -11.96 8.67
CA THR A 51 -13.19 -11.22 7.44
C THR A 51 -13.73 -9.79 7.54
N PHE A 52 -13.26 -8.89 6.68
CA PHE A 52 -13.78 -7.51 6.63
C PHE A 52 -15.09 -7.36 5.84
N GLY A 53 -15.56 -8.47 5.24
CA GLY A 53 -16.87 -8.64 4.62
C GLY A 53 -17.72 -9.63 5.38
#